data_AF-A0A6P7RKB2-F1
#
_entry.id   AF-A0A6P7RKB2-F1
#
_cell.length_a   1.000
_cell.length_b   1.000
_cell.length_c   1.000
_cell.angle_alpha   90.00
_cell.angle_beta   90.00
_cell.angle_gamma   90.00
#
_symmetry.space_group_name_H-M   'P 1'
#
loop_
_entity.id
_entity.type
_entity.pdbx_description
1 polymer ?
#
loop_
_entity_poly.entity_id
_entity_poly.type
_entity_poly.pdbx_seq_one_letter_code
_entity_poly.pdbx_strand_id
1 'polypeptide(L)'
;MAMEKGKYIDELRKALVPGSGAAGTYKFIFSKESRHFSLEKELKDVSFRLGSFNLDKVSNSAEVIRELICYCLDTITEKQAKNEHLQKENERLLRDWNDVQGRFEKCVSAKEALEADLYQRFILVLNEKKTKIRSLHKLLNEVQQLEESTKPERENPCSDKTPNEVGLYEGSTDEESGAPVQAAETLHKDDSIFSSPDVTDIAPSRKRRHQMQKNLGTEPKMAPQELPLQEKERVASSLPQTLKEESASAENMSLETLRNSSPEDLFD
;
A
#
# COMPACT_ATOMS: atom_id res chain seq x y z
N MET A 1 1.82 -34.13 38.29
CA MET A 1 2.44 -32.86 37.84
C MET A 1 1.51 -31.71 38.17
N ALA A 2 2.02 -30.61 38.71
CA ALA A 2 1.23 -29.41 39.05
C ALA A 2 1.05 -28.45 37.85
N MET A 3 1.30 -28.92 36.63
CA MET A 3 1.21 -28.12 35.41
C MET A 3 -0.18 -28.27 34.79
N GLU A 4 -0.73 -27.18 34.27
CA GLU A 4 -1.96 -27.19 33.49
C GLU A 4 -1.82 -28.09 32.27
N LYS A 5 -2.87 -28.87 31.95
CA LYS A 5 -2.84 -29.88 30.88
C LYS A 5 -2.43 -29.31 29.51
N GLY A 6 -2.96 -28.14 29.12
CA GLY A 6 -2.63 -27.51 27.84
C GLY A 6 -1.13 -27.19 27.74
N LYS A 7 -0.62 -26.47 28.75
CA LYS A 7 0.82 -26.15 28.87
C LYS A 7 1.69 -27.41 28.87
N TYR A 8 1.24 -28.48 29.55
CA TYR A 8 1.97 -29.74 29.55
C TYR A 8 2.05 -30.38 28.15
N ILE A 9 0.95 -30.41 27.41
CA ILE A 9 0.92 -30.92 26.04
C ILE A 9 1.81 -30.08 25.12
N ASP A 10 1.79 -28.76 25.26
CA ASP A 10 2.64 -27.87 24.47
C ASP A 10 4.13 -28.14 24.74
N GLU A 11 4.52 -28.35 26.00
CA GLU A 11 5.89 -28.72 26.35
C GLU A 11 6.29 -30.09 25.76
N LEU A 12 5.37 -31.07 25.75
CA LEU A 12 5.61 -32.34 25.07
C LEU A 12 5.75 -32.19 23.56
N ARG A 13 4.95 -31.32 22.91
CA ARG A 13 5.07 -31.03 21.47
C ARG A 13 6.42 -30.41 21.14
N LYS A 14 6.84 -29.41 21.93
CA LYS A 14 8.16 -28.76 21.77
C LYS A 14 9.32 -29.74 21.90
N ALA A 15 9.19 -30.74 22.78
CA ALA A 15 10.23 -31.73 23.02
C ALA A 15 10.25 -32.85 21.97
N LEU A 16 9.10 -33.41 21.62
CA LEU A 16 9.01 -34.63 20.81
C LEU A 16 8.82 -34.38 19.30
N VAL A 17 8.38 -33.17 18.92
CA VAL A 17 8.17 -32.79 17.52
C VAL A 17 9.23 -31.75 17.11
N PRO A 18 10.11 -32.09 16.14
CA PRO A 18 11.14 -31.16 15.65
C PRO A 18 10.53 -29.86 15.12
N GLY A 19 11.19 -28.72 15.36
CA GLY A 19 10.79 -27.40 14.85
C GLY A 19 9.90 -26.57 15.78
N SER A 20 9.53 -27.10 16.96
CA SER A 20 8.65 -26.39 17.90
C SER A 20 9.37 -25.77 19.11
N GLY A 21 10.67 -26.04 19.35
CA GLY A 21 11.40 -25.60 20.54
C GLY A 21 12.78 -25.02 20.26
N ALA A 22 13.31 -24.24 21.23
CA ALA A 22 14.68 -23.74 21.18
C ALA A 22 15.70 -24.90 21.31
N ALA A 23 16.70 -24.92 20.44
CA ALA A 23 17.74 -25.95 20.43
C ALA A 23 18.43 -26.04 21.80
N GLY A 24 18.61 -27.26 22.32
CA GLY A 24 19.32 -27.51 23.58
C GLY A 24 18.50 -27.37 24.88
N THR A 25 17.17 -27.21 24.80
CA THR A 25 16.32 -27.07 26.01
C THR A 25 15.88 -28.41 26.63
N TYR A 26 15.98 -29.52 25.88
CA TYR A 26 15.46 -30.82 26.30
C TYR A 26 16.55 -31.90 26.22
N LYS A 27 16.60 -32.74 27.24
CA LYS A 27 17.51 -33.88 27.36
C LYS A 27 16.71 -35.18 27.33
N PHE A 28 17.14 -36.10 26.48
CA PHE A 28 16.54 -37.42 26.33
C PHE A 28 17.49 -38.47 26.89
N ILE A 29 17.00 -39.28 27.82
CA ILE A 29 17.80 -40.31 28.49
C ILE A 29 17.10 -41.64 28.28
N PHE A 30 17.81 -42.61 27.71
CA PHE A 30 17.31 -43.97 27.51
C PHE A 30 18.30 -44.99 28.08
N SER A 31 17.83 -45.86 28.98
CA SER A 31 18.59 -47.02 29.44
C SER A 31 18.11 -48.28 28.72
N LYS A 32 19.04 -48.99 28.08
CA LYS A 32 18.76 -50.19 27.29
C LYS A 32 18.42 -51.40 28.17
N GLU A 33 18.99 -51.45 29.37
CA GLU A 33 18.83 -52.53 30.34
C GLU A 33 17.45 -52.46 31.00
N SER A 34 17.09 -51.27 31.49
CA SER A 34 15.81 -51.02 32.16
C SER A 34 14.66 -50.73 31.20
N ARG A 35 14.96 -50.52 29.91
CA ARG A 35 13.98 -50.11 28.89
C ARG A 35 13.22 -48.83 29.26
N HIS A 36 13.81 -48.02 30.14
CA HIS A 36 13.23 -46.79 30.62
C HIS A 36 13.73 -45.60 29.79
N PHE A 37 12.79 -44.87 29.20
CA PHE A 37 13.02 -43.60 28.53
C PHE A 37 12.53 -42.47 29.43
N SER A 38 13.32 -41.43 29.57
CA SER A 38 12.95 -40.21 30.31
C SER A 38 13.30 -38.97 29.53
N LEU A 39 12.42 -37.99 29.64
CA LEU A 39 12.49 -36.68 29.01
C LEU A 39 12.64 -35.64 30.13
N GLU A 40 13.74 -34.92 30.10
CA GLU A 40 14.03 -33.83 31.03
C GLU A 40 14.03 -32.51 30.27
N LYS A 41 13.48 -31.46 30.92
CA LYS A 41 13.63 -30.09 30.47
C LYS A 41 14.75 -29.46 31.27
N GLU A 42 15.73 -28.90 30.55
CA GLU A 42 16.83 -28.15 31.12
C GLU A 42 16.45 -26.68 31.20
N LEU A 43 16.53 -26.12 32.40
CA LEU A 43 16.52 -24.69 32.66
C LEU A 43 17.88 -24.33 33.24
N LYS A 44 18.35 -23.10 33.00
CA LYS A 44 19.65 -22.54 33.44
C LYS A 44 20.50 -23.46 34.33
N ASP A 45 20.13 -23.63 35.61
CA ASP A 45 20.90 -24.41 36.60
C ASP A 45 20.15 -25.64 37.14
N VAL A 46 18.97 -25.96 36.60
CA VAL A 46 18.11 -27.05 37.09
C VAL A 46 17.48 -27.80 35.93
N SER A 47 17.66 -29.12 35.89
CA SER A 47 16.84 -29.99 35.05
C SER A 47 15.69 -30.58 35.86
N PHE A 48 14.53 -30.71 35.22
CA PHE A 48 13.40 -31.43 35.81
C PHE A 48 12.77 -32.39 34.81
N ARG A 49 12.23 -33.50 35.32
CA ARG A 49 11.60 -34.53 34.49
C ARG A 49 10.25 -34.08 33.97
N LEU A 50 10.13 -33.98 32.65
CA LEU A 50 8.90 -33.63 31.93
C LEU A 50 8.08 -34.88 31.57
N GLY A 51 8.72 -36.04 31.43
CA GLY A 51 8.00 -37.28 31.16
C GLY A 51 8.90 -38.50 31.23
N SER A 52 8.28 -39.67 31.32
CA SER A 52 8.99 -40.94 31.21
C SER A 52 8.07 -42.03 30.69
N PHE A 53 8.63 -42.93 29.90
CA PHE A 53 7.94 -44.05 29.27
C PHE A 53 8.77 -45.30 29.44
N ASN A 54 8.12 -46.44 29.68
CA ASN A 54 8.76 -47.74 29.56
C ASN A 54 8.54 -48.22 28.12
N LEU A 55 9.61 -48.50 27.40
CA LEU A 55 9.56 -48.85 25.98
C LEU A 55 9.80 -50.35 25.82
N ASP A 56 8.84 -51.07 25.24
CA ASP A 56 9.04 -52.49 24.98
C ASP A 56 9.96 -52.73 23.79
N LYS A 57 10.76 -53.80 23.89
CA LYS A 57 11.68 -54.17 22.83
C LYS A 57 10.89 -54.78 21.68
N VAL A 58 10.94 -54.14 20.53
CA VAL A 58 10.37 -54.65 19.28
C VAL A 58 11.11 -55.93 18.87
N SER A 59 10.36 -56.99 18.54
CA SER A 59 10.88 -58.28 18.09
C SER A 59 11.43 -58.21 16.66
N ASN A 60 10.74 -57.53 15.75
CA ASN A 60 11.14 -57.31 14.36
C ASN A 60 11.54 -55.85 14.09
N SER A 61 12.71 -55.44 14.57
CA SER A 61 13.19 -54.06 14.38
C SER A 61 13.40 -53.70 12.92
N ALA A 62 13.72 -54.68 12.07
CA ALA A 62 13.94 -54.45 10.65
C ALA A 62 12.65 -54.03 9.92
N GLU A 63 11.50 -54.57 10.33
CA GLU A 63 10.20 -54.18 9.78
C GLU A 63 9.83 -52.74 10.15
N VAL A 64 9.98 -52.36 11.43
CA VAL A 64 9.72 -50.99 11.88
C VAL A 64 10.65 -49.98 11.18
N ILE A 65 11.92 -50.34 10.97
CA ILE A 65 12.86 -49.47 10.23
C ILE A 65 12.46 -49.36 8.76
N ARG A 66 12.02 -50.46 8.12
CA ARG A 66 11.53 -50.42 6.73
C ARG A 66 10.30 -49.53 6.60
N GLU A 67 9.32 -49.68 7.50
CA GLU A 67 8.10 -48.86 7.50
C GLU A 67 8.43 -47.38 7.70
N LEU A 68 9.34 -47.06 8.63
CA LEU A 68 9.83 -45.69 8.82
C LEU A 68 10.46 -45.11 7.54
N ILE A 69 11.29 -45.89 6.85
CA ILE A 69 11.93 -45.46 5.59
C ILE A 69 10.87 -45.28 4.49
N CYS A 70 9.92 -46.21 4.35
CA CYS A 70 8.82 -46.09 3.39
C CYS A 70 8.01 -44.82 3.63
N TYR A 71 7.61 -44.55 4.88
CA TYR A 71 6.92 -43.32 5.25
C TYR A 71 7.70 -42.06 4.86
N CYS A 72 9.02 -42.04 5.10
CA CYS A 72 9.87 -40.93 4.69
C CYS A 72 9.92 -40.76 3.17
N LEU A 73 10.05 -41.85 2.40
CA LEU A 73 10.07 -41.81 0.95
C LEU A 73 8.75 -41.31 0.37
N ASP A 74 7.62 -41.84 0.86
CA ASP A 74 6.29 -41.39 0.45
C ASP A 74 6.08 -39.90 0.75
N THR A 75 6.51 -39.45 1.94
CA THR A 75 6.46 -38.04 2.33
C THR A 75 7.31 -37.18 1.38
N ILE A 76 8.52 -37.61 1.02
CA ILE A 76 9.39 -36.89 0.09
C ILE A 76 8.71 -36.78 -1.28
N THR A 77 8.16 -37.88 -1.80
CA THR A 77 7.47 -37.89 -3.09
C THR A 77 6.23 -36.98 -3.09
N GLU A 78 5.43 -37.01 -2.03
CA GLU A 78 4.27 -36.12 -1.88
C GLU A 78 4.69 -34.64 -1.85
N LYS A 79 5.75 -34.32 -1.08
CA LYS A 79 6.26 -32.95 -0.98
C LYS A 79 6.86 -32.48 -2.30
N GLN A 80 7.55 -33.35 -3.03
CA GLN A 80 8.08 -33.05 -4.35
C GLN A 80 6.94 -32.75 -5.34
N ALA A 81 5.91 -33.60 -5.38
CA ALA A 81 4.76 -33.37 -6.25
C ALA A 81 4.04 -32.04 -5.93
N LYS A 82 3.88 -31.72 -4.64
CA LYS A 82 3.34 -30.42 -4.20
C LYS A 82 4.21 -29.24 -4.61
N ASN A 83 5.53 -29.38 -4.50
CA ASN A 83 6.47 -28.34 -4.90
C ASN A 83 6.40 -28.10 -6.42
N GLU A 84 6.44 -29.16 -7.24
CA GLU A 84 6.30 -29.07 -8.69
C GLU A 84 4.96 -28.44 -9.11
N HIS A 85 3.88 -28.77 -8.40
CA HIS A 85 2.59 -28.15 -8.63
C HIS A 85 2.60 -26.64 -8.31
N LEU A 86 3.11 -26.27 -7.14
CA LEU A 86 3.23 -24.86 -6.74
C LEU A 86 4.14 -24.07 -7.68
N GLN A 87 5.20 -24.69 -8.19
CA GLN A 87 6.10 -24.08 -9.16
C GLN A 87 5.37 -23.75 -10.47
N LYS A 88 4.56 -24.68 -10.98
CA LYS A 88 3.71 -24.45 -12.18
C LYS A 88 2.69 -23.34 -11.95
N GLU A 89 2.06 -23.30 -10.78
CA GLU A 89 1.11 -22.25 -10.42
C GLU A 89 1.80 -20.88 -10.33
N ASN A 90 3.01 -20.81 -9.77
CA ASN A 90 3.80 -19.59 -9.72
C ASN A 90 4.15 -19.10 -11.13
N GLU A 91 4.63 -19.99 -12.00
CA GLU A 91 4.90 -19.67 -13.41
C GLU A 91 3.65 -19.24 -14.19
N ARG A 92 2.49 -19.83 -13.90
CA ARG A 92 1.21 -19.38 -14.46
C ARG A 92 0.89 -17.96 -14.00
N LEU A 93 0.89 -17.72 -12.68
CA LEU A 93 0.58 -16.41 -12.11
C LEU A 93 1.54 -15.32 -12.60
N LEU A 94 2.83 -15.64 -12.75
CA LEU A 94 3.81 -14.72 -13.28
C LEU A 94 3.52 -14.36 -14.75
N ARG A 95 3.09 -15.33 -15.57
CA ARG A 95 2.68 -15.05 -16.96
C ARG A 95 1.43 -14.18 -17.02
N ASP A 96 0.43 -14.51 -16.20
CA ASP A 96 -0.83 -13.75 -16.15
C ASP A 96 -0.58 -12.31 -15.68
N TRP A 97 0.26 -12.13 -14.66
CA TRP A 97 0.68 -10.81 -14.19
C TRP A 97 1.33 -9.99 -15.30
N ASN A 98 2.29 -10.58 -16.03
CA ASN A 98 2.98 -9.90 -17.13
C ASN A 98 2.03 -9.56 -18.29
N ASP A 99 1.06 -10.42 -18.61
CA ASP A 99 0.04 -10.12 -19.63
C ASP A 99 -0.86 -8.96 -19.21
N VAL A 100 -1.37 -8.98 -17.97
CA VAL A 100 -2.20 -7.89 -17.43
C VAL A 100 -1.43 -6.57 -17.39
N GLN A 101 -0.18 -6.60 -16.92
CA GLN A 101 0.71 -5.43 -16.92
C GLN A 101 0.88 -4.86 -18.34
N GLY A 102 1.16 -5.71 -19.33
CA GLY A 102 1.33 -5.28 -20.71
C GLY A 102 0.05 -4.72 -21.34
N ARG A 103 -1.13 -5.27 -20.99
CA ARG A 103 -2.42 -4.71 -21.41
C ARG A 103 -2.71 -3.37 -20.73
N PHE A 104 -2.37 -3.25 -19.45
CA PHE A 104 -2.54 -2.02 -18.69
C PHE A 104 -1.70 -0.89 -19.28
N GLU A 105 -0.42 -1.12 -19.56
CA GLU A 105 0.47 -0.14 -20.20
C GLU A 105 -0.08 0.33 -21.56
N LYS A 106 -0.54 -0.60 -22.41
CA LYS A 106 -1.17 -0.26 -23.70
C LYS A 106 -2.43 0.59 -23.51
N CYS A 107 -3.25 0.27 -22.51
CA CYS A 107 -4.47 1.03 -22.21
C CYS A 107 -4.14 2.46 -21.78
N VAL A 108 -3.13 2.62 -20.90
CA VAL A 108 -2.66 3.94 -20.46
C VAL A 108 -2.16 4.75 -21.66
N SER A 109 -1.28 4.19 -22.48
CA SER A 109 -0.75 4.88 -23.66
C SER A 109 -1.86 5.26 -24.66
N ALA A 110 -2.83 4.37 -24.90
CA ALA A 110 -3.95 4.66 -25.80
C ALA A 110 -4.85 5.78 -25.24
N LYS A 111 -5.10 5.76 -23.93
CA LYS A 111 -5.88 6.80 -23.23
C LYS A 111 -5.19 8.15 -23.28
N GLU A 112 -3.89 8.20 -23.02
CA GLU A 112 -3.09 9.44 -23.10
C GLU A 112 -3.04 10.00 -24.52
N ALA A 113 -2.87 9.15 -25.53
CA ALA A 113 -2.87 9.56 -26.94
C ALA A 113 -4.23 10.17 -27.34
N LEU A 114 -5.33 9.54 -26.92
CA LEU A 114 -6.68 10.05 -27.17
C LEU A 114 -6.94 11.38 -26.45
N GLU A 115 -6.50 11.50 -25.19
CA GLU A 115 -6.62 12.75 -24.44
C GLU A 115 -5.87 13.88 -25.14
N ALA A 116 -4.62 13.64 -25.57
CA ALA A 116 -3.83 14.64 -26.28
C ALA A 116 -4.49 15.09 -27.59
N ASP A 117 -5.01 14.15 -28.39
CA ASP A 117 -5.74 14.46 -29.62
C ASP A 117 -7.01 15.28 -29.34
N LEU A 118 -7.79 14.91 -28.34
CA LEU A 118 -9.00 15.65 -27.96
C LEU A 118 -8.67 17.06 -27.48
N TYR A 119 -7.63 17.23 -26.65
CA TYR A 119 -7.16 18.55 -26.22
C TYR A 119 -6.71 19.41 -27.40
N GLN A 120 -5.98 18.83 -28.35
CA GLN A 120 -5.53 19.54 -29.54
C GLN A 120 -6.72 20.02 -30.39
N ARG A 121 -7.71 19.16 -30.63
CA ARG A 121 -8.94 19.54 -31.35
C ARG A 121 -9.74 20.61 -30.62
N PHE A 122 -9.85 20.49 -29.30
CA PHE A 122 -10.54 21.48 -28.47
C PHE A 122 -9.87 22.87 -28.55
N ILE A 123 -8.54 22.92 -28.54
CA ILE A 123 -7.78 24.16 -28.70
C ILE A 123 -8.08 24.82 -30.05
N LEU A 124 -8.17 24.05 -31.14
CA LEU A 124 -8.53 24.59 -32.45
C LEU A 124 -9.90 25.26 -32.44
N VAL A 125 -10.92 24.58 -31.90
CA VAL A 125 -12.28 25.14 -31.76
C VAL A 125 -12.27 26.40 -30.91
N LEU A 126 -11.56 26.41 -29.77
CA LEU A 126 -11.43 27.59 -28.94
C LEU A 126 -10.76 28.75 -29.68
N ASN A 127 -9.74 28.49 -30.49
CA ASN A 127 -9.03 29.50 -31.24
C ASN A 127 -9.90 30.11 -32.35
N GLU A 128 -10.68 29.29 -33.06
CA GLU A 128 -11.67 29.77 -34.03
C GLU A 128 -12.72 30.66 -33.36
N LYS A 129 -13.28 30.22 -32.22
CA LYS A 129 -14.26 31.00 -31.45
C LYS A 129 -13.66 32.31 -30.94
N LYS A 130 -12.44 32.29 -30.38
CA LYS A 130 -11.71 33.50 -29.95
C LYS A 130 -11.49 34.46 -31.12
N THR A 131 -11.16 33.95 -32.29
CA THR A 131 -10.95 34.78 -33.50
C THR A 131 -12.26 35.41 -33.96
N LYS A 132 -13.36 34.66 -33.96
CA LYS A 132 -14.68 35.21 -34.29
C LYS A 132 -15.11 36.30 -33.32
N ILE A 133 -14.96 36.10 -32.01
CA ILE A 133 -15.25 37.11 -30.98
C ILE A 133 -14.41 38.39 -31.24
N ARG A 134 -13.09 38.25 -31.45
CA ARG A 134 -12.22 39.39 -31.76
C ARG A 134 -12.68 40.16 -33.01
N SER A 135 -13.07 39.44 -34.07
CA SER A 135 -13.55 40.08 -35.31
C SER A 135 -14.86 40.84 -35.11
N LEU A 136 -15.80 40.30 -34.32
CA LEU A 136 -17.08 40.94 -34.02
C LEU A 136 -16.89 42.17 -33.13
N HIS A 137 -16.05 42.09 -32.10
CA HIS A 137 -15.70 43.25 -31.28
C HIS A 137 -15.05 44.36 -32.12
N LYS A 138 -14.18 44.00 -33.08
CA LYS A 138 -13.58 44.98 -33.98
C LYS A 138 -14.65 45.69 -34.84
N LEU A 139 -15.55 44.93 -35.45
CA LEU A 139 -16.63 45.48 -36.27
C LEU A 139 -17.59 46.36 -35.44
N LEU A 140 -17.92 45.92 -34.21
CA LEU A 140 -18.76 46.70 -33.29
C LEU A 140 -18.11 48.05 -32.94
N ASN A 141 -16.81 48.06 -32.63
CA ASN A 141 -16.08 49.29 -32.35
C ASN A 141 -16.01 50.22 -33.57
N GLU A 142 -15.84 49.68 -34.78
CA GLU A 142 -15.86 50.48 -36.03
C GLU A 142 -17.23 51.14 -36.27
N VAL A 143 -18.32 50.41 -36.04
CA VAL A 143 -19.69 50.96 -36.14
C VAL A 143 -19.92 52.05 -35.09
N GLN A 144 -19.48 51.84 -33.85
CA GLN A 144 -19.61 52.83 -32.78
C GLN A 144 -18.81 54.12 -33.06
N GLN A 145 -17.59 53.99 -33.58
CA GLN A 145 -16.77 55.13 -34.02
C GLN A 145 -17.42 55.89 -35.20
N LEU A 146 -18.06 55.18 -36.14
CA LEU A 146 -18.78 55.80 -37.24
C LEU A 146 -20.03 56.54 -36.75
N GLU A 147 -20.74 56.01 -35.76
CA GLU A 147 -21.89 56.66 -35.12
C GLU A 147 -21.46 57.91 -34.32
N GLU A 148 -20.34 57.84 -33.59
CA GLU A 148 -19.77 58.98 -32.87
C GLU A 148 -19.26 60.08 -33.81
N SER A 149 -18.75 59.72 -35.00
CA SER A 149 -18.30 60.68 -36.03
C SER A 149 -19.40 61.20 -36.97
N THR A 150 -20.58 60.57 -37.01
CA THR A 150 -21.77 61.07 -37.74
C THR A 150 -22.76 61.84 -36.86
N LYS A 151 -22.49 61.97 -35.55
CA LYS A 151 -23.15 62.99 -34.72
C LYS A 151 -22.65 64.38 -35.15
N PRO A 152 -23.54 65.28 -35.62
CA PRO A 152 -23.13 66.63 -35.97
C PRO A 152 -22.69 67.39 -34.73
N GLU A 153 -21.57 68.08 -34.91
CA GLU A 153 -21.11 69.20 -34.09
C GLU A 153 -22.28 70.18 -33.87
N ARG A 154 -22.81 70.22 -32.65
CA ARG A 154 -23.49 71.39 -32.09
C ARG A 154 -22.82 71.76 -30.78
N GLU A 155 -22.14 72.89 -30.87
CA GLU A 155 -21.70 73.84 -29.85
C GLU A 155 -22.32 73.69 -28.44
N ASN A 156 -21.44 73.47 -27.45
CA ASN A 156 -21.16 74.30 -26.25
C ASN A 156 -22.28 74.66 -25.20
N PRO A 157 -21.88 75.04 -23.95
CA PRO A 157 -22.42 74.48 -22.71
C PRO A 157 -23.52 75.30 -22.06
N CYS A 158 -24.43 74.66 -21.32
CA CYS A 158 -25.28 75.33 -20.34
C CYS A 158 -25.13 74.68 -18.96
N SER A 159 -24.54 75.47 -18.06
CA SER A 159 -24.55 75.30 -16.62
C SER A 159 -25.99 75.20 -16.12
N ASP A 160 -26.32 74.13 -15.41
CA ASP A 160 -27.26 74.28 -14.30
C ASP A 160 -26.83 73.44 -13.09
N LYS A 161 -26.88 74.11 -11.94
CA LYS A 161 -26.39 73.64 -10.65
C LYS A 161 -27.59 73.09 -9.88
N THR A 162 -27.50 71.88 -9.35
CA THR A 162 -28.17 71.54 -8.09
C THR A 162 -27.34 70.53 -7.30
N PRO A 163 -26.98 70.84 -6.03
CA PRO A 163 -26.24 69.96 -5.12
C PRO A 163 -27.17 69.17 -4.19
N ASN A 164 -26.57 68.25 -3.44
CA ASN A 164 -27.10 67.27 -2.47
C ASN A 164 -27.48 65.93 -3.10
N GLU A 165 -26.98 64.79 -2.62
CA GLU A 165 -26.79 64.45 -1.22
C GLU A 165 -25.62 63.50 -1.02
N VAL A 166 -24.70 63.91 -0.15
CA VAL A 166 -23.63 63.07 0.41
C VAL A 166 -24.26 62.35 1.59
N GLY A 167 -24.25 61.02 1.56
CA GLY A 167 -24.69 60.17 2.67
C GLY A 167 -23.79 58.95 2.79
N LEU A 168 -22.49 59.18 3.04
CA LEU A 168 -21.68 58.16 3.72
C LEU A 168 -22.31 57.93 5.10
N TYR A 169 -22.80 56.72 5.36
CA TYR A 169 -22.97 56.22 6.72
C TYR A 169 -22.19 54.92 6.85
N GLU A 170 -21.10 55.03 7.62
CA GLU A 170 -20.18 54.01 8.09
C GLU A 170 -20.59 53.62 9.52
N GLY A 171 -20.44 52.34 9.89
CA GLY A 171 -20.50 51.83 11.28
C GLY A 171 -21.68 50.87 11.52
N SER A 172 -21.49 49.54 11.58
CA SER A 172 -20.85 48.71 12.63
C SER A 172 -21.68 48.55 13.91
N THR A 173 -22.30 47.38 14.11
CA THR A 173 -22.36 46.51 15.34
C THR A 173 -23.35 45.37 15.03
N ASP A 174 -22.99 44.08 15.11
CA ASP A 174 -22.76 43.22 16.30
C ASP A 174 -24.05 42.80 17.03
N GLU A 175 -24.03 41.60 17.61
CA GLU A 175 -25.02 40.91 18.47
C GLU A 175 -25.89 39.80 17.80
N GLU A 176 -25.31 38.58 17.83
CA GLU A 176 -25.82 37.38 18.50
C GLU A 176 -27.36 37.10 18.55
N SER A 177 -27.80 35.91 18.07
CA SER A 177 -28.30 34.81 18.92
C SER A 177 -29.15 33.74 18.19
N GLY A 178 -28.68 32.48 18.25
CA GLY A 178 -29.47 31.33 18.76
C GLY A 178 -30.72 30.77 18.04
N ALA A 179 -30.51 29.94 17.00
CA ALA A 179 -31.01 28.55 16.79
C ALA A 179 -32.49 28.11 17.15
N PRO A 180 -32.90 26.82 17.02
CA PRO A 180 -33.64 26.29 15.84
C PRO A 180 -34.91 25.47 16.17
N VAL A 181 -35.84 25.22 15.23
CA VAL A 181 -36.82 24.09 15.35
C VAL A 181 -37.19 23.44 14.00
N GLN A 182 -36.60 22.26 13.80
CA GLN A 182 -37.13 20.97 13.35
C GLN A 182 -38.24 20.87 12.27
N ALA A 183 -37.88 20.14 11.21
CA ALA A 183 -38.74 19.50 10.24
C ALA A 183 -39.11 18.08 10.67
N ALA A 184 -40.30 17.62 10.27
CA ALA A 184 -40.70 16.23 10.29
C ALA A 184 -41.47 15.88 9.01
N GLU A 185 -41.44 14.58 8.68
CA GLU A 185 -42.32 13.82 7.77
C GLU A 185 -41.79 13.47 6.36
N THR A 186 -41.09 12.32 6.34
CA THR A 186 -41.41 11.08 5.61
C THR A 186 -41.84 11.12 4.13
N LEU A 187 -41.08 10.39 3.29
CA LEU A 187 -41.59 9.81 2.05
C LEU A 187 -41.01 8.41 1.80
N HIS A 188 -41.93 7.43 1.77
CA HIS A 188 -41.97 6.22 0.95
C HIS A 188 -41.72 6.58 -0.55
N LYS A 189 -41.39 5.74 -1.53
CA LYS A 189 -41.12 4.31 -1.76
C LYS A 189 -40.93 4.19 -3.30
N ASP A 190 -40.06 3.29 -3.75
CA ASP A 190 -39.90 2.74 -5.11
C ASP A 190 -39.28 3.63 -6.23
N ASP A 191 -37.99 3.42 -6.51
CA ASP A 191 -37.32 3.85 -7.75
C ASP A 191 -37.36 2.73 -8.80
N SER A 192 -38.04 3.01 -9.90
CA SER A 192 -38.03 2.26 -11.16
C SER A 192 -36.81 2.67 -11.99
N ILE A 193 -35.98 1.70 -12.40
CA ILE A 193 -34.61 1.89 -12.92
C ILE A 193 -34.55 2.33 -14.41
N PHE A 194 -35.67 2.71 -15.03
CA PHE A 194 -35.64 3.19 -16.42
C PHE A 194 -36.48 4.45 -16.60
N SER A 195 -35.91 5.58 -16.21
CA SER A 195 -36.30 6.89 -16.74
C SER A 195 -35.07 7.77 -16.84
N SER A 196 -34.49 7.88 -18.03
CA SER A 196 -33.45 8.86 -18.35
C SER A 196 -33.95 10.28 -18.07
N PRO A 197 -33.16 11.15 -17.44
CA PRO A 197 -33.34 12.59 -17.58
C PRO A 197 -32.28 13.16 -18.52
N ASP A 198 -32.81 13.87 -19.50
CA ASP A 198 -32.28 15.05 -20.17
C ASP A 198 -30.93 15.59 -19.65
N VAL A 199 -30.01 15.71 -20.60
CA VAL A 199 -28.70 16.35 -20.42
C VAL A 199 -28.92 17.85 -20.19
N THR A 200 -28.89 18.29 -18.94
CA THR A 200 -28.69 19.70 -18.64
C THR A 200 -27.23 20.07 -18.97
N ASP A 201 -27.07 20.98 -19.93
CA ASP A 201 -25.83 21.67 -20.29
C ASP A 201 -25.29 22.46 -19.09
N ILE A 202 -24.35 21.86 -18.36
CA ILE A 202 -23.66 22.50 -17.24
C ILE A 202 -22.51 23.33 -17.81
N ALA A 203 -22.70 24.65 -17.86
CA ALA A 203 -21.64 25.59 -18.18
C ALA A 203 -20.43 25.42 -17.22
N PRO A 204 -19.18 25.49 -17.71
CA PRO A 204 -18.00 25.23 -16.90
C PRO A 204 -17.80 26.33 -15.85
N SER A 205 -18.07 26.00 -14.59
CA SER A 205 -17.82 26.91 -13.47
C SER A 205 -16.34 26.95 -13.10
N ARG A 206 -15.84 28.17 -12.90
CA ARG A 206 -14.46 28.50 -12.56
C ARG A 206 -14.14 28.07 -11.12
N LYS A 207 -13.69 26.82 -10.92
CA LYS A 207 -13.17 26.34 -9.63
C LYS A 207 -11.88 27.08 -9.26
N ARG A 208 -11.94 27.90 -8.20
CA ARG A 208 -10.77 28.44 -7.48
C ARG A 208 -9.96 27.29 -6.91
N ARG A 209 -8.66 27.24 -7.23
CA ARG A 209 -7.70 26.33 -6.61
C ARG A 209 -7.59 26.69 -5.12
N HIS A 210 -7.92 25.77 -4.22
CA HIS A 210 -7.54 25.91 -2.81
C HIS A 210 -6.02 25.82 -2.73
N GLN A 211 -5.41 26.90 -2.24
CA GLN A 211 -3.99 27.01 -1.96
C GLN A 211 -3.72 26.22 -0.67
N MET A 212 -2.98 25.12 -0.77
CA MET A 212 -2.46 24.42 0.41
C MET A 212 -1.42 25.32 1.09
N GLN A 213 -1.65 25.65 2.36
CA GLN A 213 -0.68 26.34 3.20
C GLN A 213 0.55 25.47 3.38
N LYS A 214 1.71 26.02 3.01
CA LYS A 214 3.03 25.53 3.43
C LYS A 214 3.19 25.92 4.90
N ASN A 215 3.39 24.94 5.78
CA ASN A 215 4.00 25.17 7.09
C ASN A 215 5.34 24.44 7.11
N LEU A 216 6.42 25.22 7.02
CA LEU A 216 7.78 24.82 7.35
C LEU A 216 8.07 25.30 8.76
N GLY A 217 8.54 24.37 9.60
CA GLY A 217 9.53 24.64 10.65
C GLY A 217 9.02 24.77 12.08
N THR A 218 9.47 23.87 12.95
CA THR A 218 10.22 24.21 14.18
C THR A 218 11.01 22.98 14.63
N GLU A 219 12.35 23.06 14.61
CA GLU A 219 13.29 22.11 15.21
C GLU A 219 13.27 22.14 16.75
N PRO A 220 13.85 21.12 17.40
CA PRO A 220 14.92 21.44 18.35
C PRO A 220 16.18 20.53 18.26
N LYS A 221 17.28 21.12 17.77
CA LYS A 221 18.59 21.37 18.42
C LYS A 221 19.33 20.25 19.22
N MET A 222 20.58 20.00 18.76
CA MET A 222 21.84 19.59 19.43
C MET A 222 22.04 18.10 19.82
N ALA A 223 23.20 17.44 19.65
CA ALA A 223 24.57 17.80 19.24
C ALA A 223 25.34 16.52 18.75
N PRO A 224 26.42 16.63 17.95
CA PRO A 224 27.32 15.52 17.67
C PRO A 224 28.53 15.52 18.63
N GLN A 225 28.79 14.38 19.28
CA GLN A 225 29.99 14.17 20.09
C GLN A 225 31.06 13.47 19.24
N GLU A 226 32.20 14.15 19.07
CA GLU A 226 33.41 13.63 18.44
C GLU A 226 34.21 12.68 19.35
N LEU A 227 35.12 11.96 18.68
CA LEU A 227 36.42 11.38 19.12
C LEU A 227 36.44 9.85 19.34
N PRO A 228 37.58 9.18 19.12
CA PRO A 228 38.58 9.37 18.06
C PRO A 228 39.14 8.04 17.47
N LEU A 229 39.77 8.16 16.30
CA LEU A 229 40.71 7.18 15.73
C LEU A 229 41.87 6.89 16.69
N GLN A 230 42.26 5.62 16.82
CA GLN A 230 43.58 5.21 17.28
C GLN A 230 44.19 4.19 16.30
N GLU A 231 45.30 4.62 15.68
CA GLU A 231 46.33 3.78 15.08
C GLU A 231 47.23 3.15 16.15
N LYS A 232 47.61 1.87 15.95
CA LYS A 232 48.96 1.29 16.14
C LYS A 232 48.89 -0.21 15.76
N GLU A 233 49.44 -0.65 14.63
CA GLU A 233 50.86 -0.88 14.27
C GLU A 233 51.35 -2.33 14.58
N ARG A 234 51.60 -3.06 13.47
CA ARG A 234 52.56 -4.17 13.18
C ARG A 234 52.46 -5.51 13.95
N VAL A 235 52.48 -6.62 13.20
CA VAL A 235 53.69 -7.42 12.86
C VAL A 235 53.34 -8.44 11.75
N ALA A 236 54.31 -8.69 10.88
CA ALA A 236 54.23 -9.46 9.63
C ALA A 236 54.68 -10.93 9.74
N SER A 237 54.23 -11.78 8.81
CA SER A 237 54.89 -12.94 8.16
C SER A 237 53.80 -13.76 7.43
N SER A 238 53.92 -14.39 6.26
CA SER A 238 54.93 -14.58 5.21
C SER A 238 54.24 -15.25 3.98
N LEU A 239 54.73 -14.99 2.76
CA LEU A 239 54.37 -15.55 1.41
C LEU A 239 54.55 -17.10 1.29
N PRO A 240 54.27 -17.83 0.15
CA PRO A 240 53.71 -17.44 -1.17
C PRO A 240 52.73 -18.41 -1.92
N GLN A 241 52.15 -17.90 -3.03
CA GLN A 241 51.82 -18.54 -4.34
C GLN A 241 50.98 -19.85 -4.44
N THR A 242 49.78 -19.80 -5.07
CA THR A 242 49.53 -20.12 -6.50
C THR A 242 48.02 -20.20 -6.84
N LEU A 243 47.67 -19.61 -7.99
CA LEU A 243 46.72 -20.05 -9.04
C LEU A 243 45.23 -20.34 -8.74
N LYS A 244 44.39 -19.52 -9.41
CA LYS A 244 43.17 -19.84 -10.20
C LYS A 244 42.03 -20.65 -9.52
N GLU A 245 40.86 -20.06 -9.36
CA GLU A 245 39.71 -20.19 -10.29
C GLU A 245 38.47 -19.44 -9.76
N GLU A 246 37.65 -18.97 -10.71
CA GLU A 246 36.43 -18.18 -10.52
C GLU A 246 35.32 -18.96 -9.82
N SER A 247 34.56 -18.31 -8.93
CA SER A 247 33.13 -18.60 -8.78
C SER A 247 32.39 -17.42 -8.18
N ALA A 248 31.23 -17.17 -8.78
CA ALA A 248 30.42 -15.98 -8.64
C ALA A 248 29.69 -15.88 -7.29
N SER A 249 29.53 -14.63 -6.87
CA SER A 249 28.65 -14.17 -5.80
C SER A 249 27.18 -14.34 -6.18
N ALA A 250 26.39 -14.91 -5.27
CA ALA A 250 24.95 -14.64 -5.19
C ALA A 250 24.52 -14.71 -3.72
N GLU A 251 24.40 -13.52 -3.12
CA GLU A 251 23.86 -13.31 -1.78
C GLU A 251 22.39 -13.73 -1.68
N ASN A 252 22.10 -14.45 -0.60
CA ASN A 252 20.78 -14.85 -0.17
C ASN A 252 19.94 -13.62 0.20
N MET A 253 18.78 -13.45 -0.43
CA MET A 253 17.74 -12.52 0.05
C MET A 253 16.45 -13.31 0.29
N SER A 254 16.25 -13.70 1.55
CA SER A 254 14.98 -14.20 2.06
C SER A 254 14.06 -13.01 2.33
N LEU A 255 12.90 -12.95 1.65
CA LEU A 255 11.79 -12.08 2.04
C LEU A 255 10.61 -12.94 2.45
N GLU A 256 10.50 -13.07 3.77
CA GLU A 256 9.39 -13.63 4.50
C GLU A 256 8.20 -12.67 4.37
N THR A 257 7.09 -13.11 3.77
CA THR A 257 5.84 -12.34 3.75
C THR A 257 4.71 -13.12 4.41
N LEU A 258 4.05 -12.37 5.30
CA LEU A 258 3.01 -12.75 6.24
C LEU A 258 1.78 -13.38 5.56
N ARG A 259 1.18 -14.33 6.28
CA ARG A 259 -0.17 -14.84 6.05
C ARG A 259 -1.15 -13.67 5.89
N ASN A 260 -1.76 -13.57 4.72
CA ASN A 260 -3.04 -12.90 4.57
C ASN A 260 -4.13 -13.97 4.43
N SER A 261 -5.06 -13.92 5.36
CA SER A 261 -6.29 -14.70 5.41
C SER A 261 -7.23 -14.31 4.27
N SER A 262 -7.80 -15.34 3.62
CA SER A 262 -8.90 -15.26 2.66
C SER A 262 -10.18 -14.65 3.28
N PRO A 263 -10.98 -13.97 2.46
CA PRO A 263 -12.42 -14.00 2.62
C PRO A 263 -13.13 -14.58 1.37
N GLU A 264 -14.32 -15.14 1.64
CA GLU A 264 -15.42 -15.41 0.71
C GLU A 264 -15.27 -16.49 -0.37
N ASP A 265 -15.74 -17.69 0.02
CA ASP A 265 -16.49 -18.60 -0.85
C ASP A 265 -17.99 -18.33 -0.58
N LEU A 266 -18.62 -17.61 -1.50
CA LEU A 266 -20.06 -17.41 -1.62
C LEU A 266 -20.33 -17.60 -3.11
N PHE A 267 -21.19 -18.57 -3.43
CA PHE A 267 -21.56 -19.09 -4.76
C PHE A 267 -20.74 -20.31 -5.24
N ASP A 268 -21.08 -21.49 -4.71
CA ASP A 268 -21.78 -22.57 -5.45
C ASP A 268 -22.53 -23.52 -4.49
#